data_AF-A0A3M6JVN6-F1
#
_entry.id   AF-A0A3M6JVN6-F1
#
_cell.length_a   1.000
_cell.length_b   1.000
_cell.length_c   1.000
_cell.angle_alpha   90.00
_cell.angle_beta   90.00
_cell.angle_gamma   90.00
#
_symmetry.space_group_name_H-M   'P 1'
#
loop_
_entity.id
_entity.type
_entity.pdbx_description
1 polymer ?
#
loop_
_entity_poly.entity_id
_entity_poly.type
_entity_poly.pdbx_seq_one_letter_code
_entity_poly.pdbx_strand_id
1 'polypeptide(L)'
;MQDLTNNKIRKIILNEFYKRAQGISENPKIHMYNFPELKEIENEIIFENVKYLINENLVRGGIDEDQNQSFPWISRLTETGIKLIEDAKK
;
A
#
# COMPACT_ATOMS: atom_id res chain seq x y z
N MET A 1 -17.54 -10.44 -1.06
CA MET A 1 -16.37 -11.04 -0.35
C MET A 1 -15.06 -10.40 -0.80
N GLN A 2 -14.83 -10.19 -2.10
CA GLN A 2 -13.60 -9.59 -2.64
C GLN A 2 -13.31 -8.17 -2.10
N ASP A 3 -14.34 -7.34 -1.88
CA ASP A 3 -14.16 -5.97 -1.34
C ASP A 3 -13.64 -5.93 0.10
N LEU A 4 -14.03 -6.91 0.93
CA LEU A 4 -13.54 -7.02 2.31
C LEU A 4 -12.04 -7.34 2.31
N THR A 5 -11.60 -8.20 1.39
CA THR A 5 -10.19 -8.56 1.20
C THR A 5 -9.38 -7.39 0.66
N ASN A 6 -9.88 -6.67 -0.36
CA ASN A 6 -9.20 -5.51 -0.93
C ASN A 6 -9.04 -4.37 0.08
N ASN A 7 -10.09 -4.05 0.83
CA ASN A 7 -10.02 -3.04 1.89
C ASN A 7 -9.02 -3.42 2.98
N LYS A 8 -8.91 -4.70 3.33
CA LYS A 8 -7.90 -5.17 4.29
C LYS A 8 -6.48 -4.99 3.75
N ILE A 9 -6.22 -5.35 2.50
CA ILE A 9 -4.90 -5.18 1.85
C ILE A 9 -4.50 -3.70 1.82
N ARG A 10 -5.40 -2.83 1.35
CA ARG A 10 -5.18 -1.37 1.30
C ARG A 10 -4.86 -0.80 2.67
N LYS A 11 -5.61 -1.20 3.71
CA LYS A 11 -5.37 -0.78 5.09
C LYS A 11 -4.00 -1.23 5.61
N ILE A 12 -3.58 -2.46 5.32
CA ILE A 12 -2.24 -2.95 5.71
C ILE A 12 -1.17 -2.06 5.10
N ILE A 13 -1.23 -1.82 3.78
CA ILE A 13 -0.25 -1.00 3.06
C ILE A 13 -0.24 0.44 3.60
N LEU A 14 -1.41 1.08 3.70
CA LEU A 14 -1.53 2.45 4.19
C LEU A 14 -0.99 2.61 5.62
N ASN A 15 -1.34 1.69 6.53
CA ASN A 15 -0.87 1.75 7.91
C ASN A 15 0.64 1.56 8.02
N GLU A 16 1.24 0.66 7.23
CA GLU A 16 2.68 0.46 7.24
C GLU A 16 3.42 1.71 6.73
N PHE A 17 2.96 2.32 5.63
CA PHE A 17 3.53 3.58 5.16
C PHE A 17 3.28 4.77 6.09
N TYR A 18 2.20 4.76 6.87
CA TYR A 18 1.96 5.74 7.93
C TYR A 18 2.98 5.62 9.06
N LYS A 19 3.22 4.39 9.54
CA LYS A 19 4.28 4.13 10.54
C LYS A 19 5.66 4.56 10.04
N ARG A 20 5.96 4.33 8.76
CA ARG A 20 7.21 4.79 8.12
C ARG A 20 7.32 6.31 8.12
N ALA A 21 6.25 7.02 7.75
CA ALA A 21 6.22 8.49 7.75
C ALA A 21 6.45 9.08 9.16
N GLN A 22 6.01 8.37 10.19
CA GLN A 22 6.22 8.74 11.60
C GLN A 22 7.56 8.27 12.17
N GLY A 23 8.37 7.52 11.42
CA GLY A 23 9.64 6.97 11.90
C GLY A 23 9.52 5.83 12.92
N ILE A 24 8.34 5.20 13.03
CA ILE A 24 8.06 4.14 14.01
C ILE A 24 7.85 2.76 13.39
N SER A 25 8.03 2.62 12.07
CA SER A 25 7.97 1.31 11.42
C SER A 25 9.16 0.46 11.86
N GLU A 26 8.88 -0.77 12.28
CA GLU A 26 9.89 -1.79 12.58
C GLU A 26 10.58 -2.31 11.29
N ASN A 27 9.94 -2.13 10.14
CA ASN A 27 10.34 -2.71 8.85
C ASN A 27 10.31 -1.69 7.70
N PRO A 28 10.98 -0.52 7.82
CA PRO A 28 10.79 0.59 6.89
C PRO A 28 11.33 0.35 5.48
N LYS A 29 12.20 -0.66 5.31
CA LYS A 29 12.86 -1.00 4.04
C LYS A 29 12.20 -2.18 3.30
N ILE A 30 11.24 -2.86 3.91
CA ILE A 30 10.60 -4.02 3.29
C ILE A 30 9.69 -3.55 2.14
N HIS A 31 9.71 -4.24 1.01
CA HIS A 31 8.80 -4.00 -0.11
C HIS A 31 7.40 -4.54 0.20
N MET A 32 6.31 -3.95 -0.32
CA MET A 32 4.95 -4.33 0.11
C MET A 32 4.59 -5.80 -0.16
N TYR A 33 5.13 -6.41 -1.22
CA TYR A 33 4.95 -7.85 -1.48
C TYR A 33 5.52 -8.76 -0.38
N ASN A 34 6.44 -8.23 0.43
CA ASN A 34 7.10 -8.95 1.50
C ASN A 34 6.56 -8.56 2.88
N PHE A 35 5.45 -7.84 2.97
CA PHE A 35 4.80 -7.56 4.25
C PHE A 35 4.32 -8.87 4.88
N PRO A 36 4.66 -9.15 6.16
CA PRO A 36 4.23 -10.38 6.82
C PRO A 36 2.72 -10.63 6.72
N GLU A 37 1.92 -9.58 6.82
CA GLU A 37 0.46 -9.63 6.75
C GLU A 37 -0.10 -9.88 5.35
N LEU A 38 0.73 -9.77 4.30
CA LEU A 38 0.36 -9.98 2.90
C LEU A 38 0.96 -11.27 2.31
N LYS A 39 1.70 -12.06 3.10
CA LYS A 39 2.46 -13.22 2.63
C LYS A 39 1.63 -14.29 1.91
N GLU A 40 0.37 -14.44 2.28
CA GLU A 40 -0.56 -15.43 1.68
C GLU A 40 -1.43 -14.84 0.57
N ILE A 41 -1.23 -13.56 0.21
CA ILE A 41 -1.99 -12.89 -0.84
C ILE A 41 -1.21 -12.97 -2.15
N GLU A 42 -1.91 -13.33 -3.22
CA GLU A 42 -1.33 -13.33 -4.57
C GLU A 42 -0.83 -11.93 -4.96
N ASN A 43 0.37 -11.88 -5.54
CA ASN A 43 1.02 -10.62 -5.93
C ASN A 43 0.16 -9.79 -6.90
N GLU A 44 -0.65 -10.43 -7.74
CA GLU A 44 -1.57 -9.74 -8.67
C GLU A 44 -2.70 -9.00 -7.93
N ILE A 45 -3.21 -9.57 -6.84
CA ILE A 45 -4.21 -8.89 -5.99
C ILE A 45 -3.56 -7.70 -5.27
N ILE A 46 -2.33 -7.87 -4.76
CA ILE A 46 -1.58 -6.76 -4.14
C ILE A 46 -1.30 -5.66 -5.18
N PHE A 47 -0.92 -6.03 -6.40
CA PHE A 47 -0.67 -5.13 -7.52
C PHE A 47 -1.88 -4.22 -7.79
N GLU A 48 -3.05 -4.81 -8.01
CA GLU A 48 -4.28 -4.04 -8.32
C GLU A 48 -4.69 -3.12 -7.15
N ASN A 49 -4.46 -3.55 -5.91
CA ASN A 49 -4.70 -2.70 -4.75
C ASN A 49 -3.72 -1.53 -4.66
N VAL A 50 -2.45 -1.73 -4.98
CA VAL A 50 -1.48 -0.62 -5.00
C VAL A 50 -1.78 0.35 -6.14
N LYS A 51 -2.10 -0.16 -7.33
CA LYS A 51 -2.56 0.64 -8.47
C LYS A 51 -3.77 1.50 -8.10
N TYR A 52 -4.75 0.93 -7.40
CA TYR A 52 -5.88 1.69 -6.85
C TYR A 52 -5.41 2.81 -5.89
N LEU A 53 -4.53 2.52 -4.94
CA LEU A 53 -4.03 3.53 -4.00
C LEU A 53 -3.31 4.70 -4.69
N ILE A 54 -2.57 4.41 -5.77
CA ILE A 54 -1.90 5.43 -6.60
C ILE A 54 -2.94 6.27 -7.35
N ASN A 55 -3.90 5.63 -8.02
CA ASN A 55 -4.94 6.30 -8.79
C ASN A 55 -5.83 7.21 -7.94
N GLU A 56 -6.18 6.76 -6.72
CA GLU A 56 -6.94 7.55 -5.75
C GLU A 56 -6.10 8.61 -5.02
N ASN A 57 -4.83 8.77 -5.42
CA ASN A 57 -3.90 9.73 -4.82
C ASN A 57 -3.80 9.59 -3.29
N LEU A 58 -3.89 8.37 -2.77
CA LEU A 58 -3.68 8.05 -1.34
C LEU A 58 -2.18 7.87 -1.04
N VAL A 59 -1.40 7.52 -2.07
CA VAL A 59 0.04 7.35 -1.98
C VAL A 59 0.73 8.01 -3.17
N ARG A 60 1.99 8.43 -2.97
CA ARG A 60 2.90 8.80 -4.06
C ARG A 60 3.69 7.57 -4.47
N GLY A 61 3.53 7.15 -5.70
CA GLY A 61 4.14 5.95 -6.25
C GLY A 61 4.10 5.95 -7.77
N GLY A 62 4.51 4.83 -8.34
CA GLY A 62 4.49 4.59 -9.77
C GLY A 62 4.37 3.10 -10.07
N ILE A 63 4.24 2.79 -11.35
CA ILE A 63 4.32 1.44 -11.89
C ILE A 63 5.46 1.47 -12.89
N ASP A 64 6.51 0.70 -12.62
CA ASP A 64 7.59 0.49 -13.56
C ASP A 64 7.15 -0.61 -14.53
N GLU A 65 7.21 -0.32 -15.83
CA GLU A 65 6.89 -1.26 -16.91
C GLU A 65 8.19 -1.73 -17.57
N ASP A 66 8.44 -3.04 -17.57
CA ASP A 66 9.56 -3.65 -18.31
C ASP A 66 9.08 -4.87 -19.09
N GLN A 67 9.12 -4.75 -20.42
CA GLN A 67 8.86 -5.73 -21.50
C GLN A 67 7.66 -6.67 -21.34
N ASN A 68 7.48 -7.38 -20.23
CA ASN A 68 6.34 -8.26 -19.89
C ASN A 68 5.94 -8.23 -18.40
N GLN A 69 6.50 -7.32 -17.59
CA GLN A 69 6.23 -7.24 -16.16
C GLN A 69 5.96 -5.81 -15.73
N SER A 70 5.08 -5.66 -14.74
CA SER A 70 4.75 -4.38 -14.14
C SER A 70 4.98 -4.47 -12.64
N PHE A 71 5.74 -3.51 -12.09
CA PHE A 71 6.09 -3.47 -10.68
C PHE A 71 5.65 -2.15 -10.07
N PRO A 72 4.68 -2.16 -9.14
CA PRO A 72 4.30 -0.95 -8.45
C PRO A 72 5.33 -0.65 -7.37
N TRP A 73 5.52 0.63 -7.08
CA TRP A 73 6.29 1.10 -5.93
C TRP A 73 5.59 2.27 -5.26
N ILE A 74 5.83 2.43 -3.95
CA ILE A 74 5.30 3.53 -3.15
C ILE A 74 6.47 4.22 -2.45
N SER A 75 6.57 5.54 -2.62
CA SER A 75 7.55 6.37 -1.93
C SER A 75 7.07 6.88 -0.57
N ARG A 76 5.83 7.39 -0.50
CA ARG A 76 5.24 7.96 0.71
C ARG A 76 3.72 8.04 0.62
N LEU A 77 3.06 8.27 1.75
CA LEU A 77 1.65 8.70 1.76
C LEU A 77 1.50 10.13 1.23
N THR A 78 0.34 10.42 0.65
CA THR A 78 -0.12 11.79 0.41
C THR A 78 -0.82 12.34 1.65
N GLU A 79 -1.12 13.65 1.67
CA GLU A 79 -1.96 14.26 2.71
C GLU A 79 -3.35 13.60 2.77
N THR A 80 -3.93 13.26 1.60
CA THR A 80 -5.21 12.54 1.51
C THR A 80 -5.13 11.17 2.15
N GLY A 81 -4.07 10.40 1.87
CA GLY A 81 -3.86 9.08 2.47
C GLY A 81 -3.66 9.13 3.98
N ILE A 82 -2.91 10.13 4.47
CA ILE A 82 -2.74 10.36 5.91
C ILE A 82 -4.09 10.66 6.57
N LYS A 83 -4.84 11.61 6.03
CA LYS A 83 -6.15 12.00 6.57
C LYS A 83 -7.12 10.82 6.61
N LEU A 84 -7.15 9.98 5.58
CA LEU A 84 -7.99 8.78 5.55
C LEU A 84 -7.70 7.83 6.72
N ILE A 85 -6.43 7.65 7.07
CA ILE A 85 -6.01 6.80 8.19
C ILE A 85 -6.38 7.43 9.52
N GLU A 86 -6.17 8.74 9.67
CA GLU A 86 -6.47 9.48 10.89
C GLU A 86 -7.98 9.54 11.17
N ASP A 87 -8.80 9.77 10.14
CA ASP A 87 -10.26 9.80 10.27
C ASP A 87 -10.83 8.41 10.61
N ALA A 88 -10.18 7.32 10.18
CA ALA A 88 -10.59 5.95 10.53
C ALA A 88 -10.23 5.53 11.97
N LYS A 89 -9.47 6.34 12.71
CA LYS A 89 -9.11 6.11 14.13
C LYS A 89 -10.04 6.82 15.11
N LYS A 90 -10.92 7.70 14.63
CA LYS A 90 -11.94 8.39 15.41
C LYS A 90 -13.19 7.52 15.53
#